data_AF-A0A7C5BDQ2-F1
#
_entry.id   AF-A0A7C5BDQ2-F1
#
_cell.length_a   1.000
_cell.length_b   1.000
_cell.length_c   1.000
_cell.angle_alpha   90.00
_cell.angle_beta   90.00
_cell.angle_gamma   90.00
#
_symmetry.space_group_name_H-M   'P 1'
#
loop_
_entity.id
_entity.type
_entity.pdbx_description
1 polymer ?
#
loop_
_entity_poly.entity_id
_entity_poly.type
_entity_poly.pdbx_seq_one_letter_code
_entity_poly.pdbx_strand_id
1 'polypeptide(L)'
;KLATLLHDAGKGRLSDHHPIGAKLFKAYTQKIGLSPEDIELGSKLVLYHNRLSQTAQKEDIYSPLIVAQFTALFPSKLELDMLLLLTYADTTGVGSNIYNEFTARLFKGLHKNALDFLDNREFLNETHKRLERIEKLKSSARFKELPKILQTKIINIESNIPFIRYKTAKIIEIATEAKEIKNYKYKLANKNFLTIEIIKKSRINMGYLLSKLRNLNLANMDIIKLFDDKKYFKIDFNQKVEKDLLQEIGAVIEEAFLPDTVTQTQKPQIAKEDIIINCTHGIQYAQMKLTTKDQKGLLAHVMNVFEKLDIDIVSAKLFTRKDRTDDLFLVEKNGNFCDNEEFIKEQLV
;
A
#
# COMPACT_ATOMS: atom_id res chain seq x y z
N LYS A 1 22.61 17.57 -3.59
CA LYS A 1 22.69 18.84 -2.82
C LYS A 1 22.04 19.99 -3.58
N LEU A 2 22.54 20.40 -4.76
CA LEU A 2 21.89 21.46 -5.56
C LEU A 2 20.44 21.12 -5.90
N ALA A 3 20.15 19.89 -6.33
CA ALA A 3 18.78 19.45 -6.59
C ALA A 3 17.89 19.61 -5.35
N THR A 4 18.41 19.31 -4.14
CA THR A 4 17.70 19.52 -2.87
C THR A 4 17.47 20.99 -2.58
N LEU A 5 18.46 21.86 -2.80
CA LEU A 5 18.31 23.30 -2.60
C LEU A 5 17.26 23.91 -3.53
N LEU A 6 17.15 23.40 -4.75
CA LEU A 6 16.36 23.99 -5.83
C LEU A 6 15.12 23.17 -6.23
N HIS A 7 14.79 22.09 -5.50
CA HIS A 7 13.70 21.16 -5.88
C HIS A 7 12.35 21.87 -6.07
N ASP A 8 12.12 22.91 -5.28
CA ASP A 8 10.90 23.70 -5.27
C ASP A 8 11.07 25.12 -5.85
N ALA A 9 12.19 25.40 -6.55
CA ALA A 9 12.52 26.73 -7.05
C ALA A 9 11.47 27.35 -8.00
N GLY A 10 10.58 26.52 -8.56
CA GLY A 10 9.46 26.97 -9.41
C GLY A 10 8.21 27.41 -8.64
N LYS A 11 8.13 27.24 -7.31
CA LYS A 11 6.96 27.64 -6.52
C LYS A 11 6.72 29.16 -6.56
N GLY A 12 5.46 29.56 -6.33
CA GLY A 12 5.05 30.97 -6.35
C GLY A 12 4.86 31.55 -7.75
N ARG A 13 4.77 30.69 -8.78
CA ARG A 13 4.49 31.06 -10.18
C ARG A 13 3.09 30.59 -10.59
N LEU A 14 2.53 31.21 -11.64
CA LEU A 14 1.18 30.91 -12.15
C LEU A 14 1.07 29.56 -12.86
N SER A 15 2.18 29.04 -13.40
CA SER A 15 2.27 27.76 -14.09
C SER A 15 2.84 26.67 -13.18
N ASP A 16 2.75 25.40 -13.61
CA ASP A 16 3.27 24.27 -12.84
C ASP A 16 4.76 24.50 -12.48
N HIS A 17 5.04 24.42 -11.17
CA HIS A 17 6.36 24.65 -10.61
C HIS A 17 7.41 23.62 -11.04
N HIS A 18 7.04 22.39 -11.43
CA HIS A 18 8.06 21.39 -11.75
C HIS A 18 8.85 21.72 -13.03
N PRO A 19 8.22 22.01 -14.20
CA PRO A 19 8.96 22.39 -15.39
C PRO A 19 9.70 23.72 -15.24
N ILE A 20 9.15 24.66 -14.45
CA ILE A 20 9.81 25.93 -14.16
C ILE A 20 11.05 25.71 -13.31
N GLY A 21 10.95 24.95 -12.22
CA GLY A 21 12.06 24.60 -11.34
C GLY A 21 13.18 23.92 -12.11
N ALA A 22 12.85 22.99 -12.99
CA ALA A 22 13.81 22.32 -13.88
C ALA A 22 14.55 23.32 -14.79
N LYS A 23 13.82 24.25 -15.43
CA LYS A 23 14.43 25.32 -16.26
C LYS A 23 15.35 26.23 -15.45
N LEU A 24 14.92 26.64 -14.25
CA LEU A 24 15.73 27.46 -13.35
C LEU A 24 16.99 26.73 -12.89
N PHE A 25 16.86 25.44 -12.58
CA PHE A 25 17.98 24.58 -12.24
C PHE A 25 19.01 24.57 -13.36
N LYS A 26 18.60 24.27 -14.61
CA LYS A 26 19.49 24.28 -15.78
C LYS A 26 20.21 25.61 -15.95
N ALA A 27 19.47 26.72 -15.93
CA ALA A 27 20.04 28.05 -16.12
C ALA A 27 21.06 28.42 -15.03
N TYR A 28 20.80 28.03 -13.78
CA TYR A 28 21.71 28.29 -12.67
C TYR A 28 22.97 27.43 -12.76
N THR A 29 22.82 26.12 -12.97
CA THR A 29 23.93 25.16 -12.97
C THR A 29 24.87 25.33 -14.17
N GLN A 30 24.35 25.79 -15.31
CA GLN A 30 25.15 26.23 -16.45
C GLN A 30 26.09 27.39 -16.08
N LYS A 31 25.59 28.39 -15.34
CA LYS A 31 26.40 29.57 -14.95
C LYS A 31 27.53 29.24 -13.99
N ILE A 32 27.37 28.22 -13.14
CA ILE A 32 28.39 27.80 -12.18
C ILE A 32 29.27 26.66 -12.71
N GLY A 33 29.16 26.31 -13.99
CA GLY A 33 30.09 25.41 -14.69
C GLY A 33 29.90 23.91 -14.42
N LEU A 34 28.68 23.44 -14.11
CA LEU A 34 28.42 22.00 -14.03
C LEU A 34 28.49 21.33 -15.42
N SER A 35 28.82 20.03 -15.45
CA SER A 35 28.84 19.28 -16.70
C SER A 35 27.42 19.11 -17.28
N PRO A 36 27.28 18.92 -18.60
CA PRO A 36 25.99 18.65 -19.23
C PRO A 36 25.21 17.48 -18.61
N GLU A 37 25.92 16.41 -18.20
CA GLU A 37 25.35 15.22 -17.58
C GLU A 37 24.75 15.55 -16.21
N ASP A 38 25.49 16.28 -15.35
CA ASP A 38 25.01 16.69 -14.03
C ASP A 38 23.85 17.68 -14.12
N ILE A 39 23.87 18.58 -15.12
CA ILE A 39 22.79 19.52 -15.39
C ILE A 39 21.51 18.76 -15.74
N GLU A 40 21.61 17.77 -16.63
CA GLU A 40 20.45 16.98 -17.06
C GLU A 40 19.89 16.14 -15.91
N LEU A 41 20.74 15.41 -15.19
CA LEU A 41 20.37 14.62 -14.03
C LEU A 41 19.71 15.48 -12.94
N GLY A 42 20.35 16.58 -12.55
CA GLY A 42 19.82 17.47 -11.53
C GLY A 42 18.50 18.13 -11.95
N SER A 43 18.38 18.57 -13.21
CA SER A 43 17.15 19.14 -13.74
C SER A 43 16.01 18.12 -13.74
N LYS A 44 16.30 16.86 -14.08
CA LYS A 44 15.34 15.76 -14.07
C LYS A 44 14.87 15.43 -12.65
N LEU A 45 15.78 15.44 -11.67
CA LEU A 45 15.43 15.27 -10.26
C LEU A 45 14.50 16.39 -9.76
N VAL A 46 14.76 17.65 -10.15
CA VAL A 46 13.87 18.78 -9.80
C VAL A 46 12.49 18.64 -10.46
N LEU A 47 12.46 18.25 -11.74
CA LEU A 47 11.23 18.03 -12.49
C LEU A 47 10.33 16.95 -11.86
N TYR A 48 10.92 15.90 -11.30
CA TYR A 48 10.18 14.75 -10.77
C TYR A 48 10.38 14.55 -9.26
N HIS A 49 10.70 15.60 -8.51
CA HIS A 49 11.15 15.48 -7.12
C HIS A 49 10.14 14.79 -6.19
N ASN A 50 8.84 14.92 -6.46
CA ASN A 50 7.77 14.28 -5.68
C ASN A 50 7.29 12.95 -6.28
N ARG A 51 7.87 12.49 -7.40
CA ARG A 51 7.36 11.33 -8.13
C ARG A 51 7.46 10.06 -7.30
N LEU A 52 8.57 9.87 -6.57
CA LEU A 52 8.76 8.71 -5.72
C LEU A 52 7.73 8.69 -4.58
N SER A 53 7.51 9.80 -3.87
CA SER A 53 6.54 9.84 -2.77
C SER A 53 5.11 9.62 -3.28
N GLN A 54 4.73 10.27 -4.37
CA GLN A 54 3.41 10.09 -5.00
C GLN A 54 3.16 8.65 -5.43
N THR A 55 4.05 8.05 -6.22
CA THR A 55 3.90 6.65 -6.64
C THR A 55 3.91 5.71 -5.44
N ALA A 56 4.85 5.91 -4.50
CA ALA A 56 4.99 5.04 -3.35
C ALA A 56 3.81 5.10 -2.38
N GLN A 57 3.01 6.17 -2.38
CA GLN A 57 1.86 6.35 -1.48
C GLN A 57 0.51 6.11 -2.16
N LYS A 58 0.37 6.42 -3.44
CA LYS A 58 -0.94 6.37 -4.13
C LYS A 58 -1.11 5.22 -5.11
N GLU A 59 -0.03 4.54 -5.48
CA GLU A 59 -0.07 3.45 -6.45
C GLU A 59 0.25 2.09 -5.81
N ASP A 60 -0.13 1.02 -6.52
CA ASP A 60 0.32 -0.32 -6.20
C ASP A 60 1.79 -0.50 -6.63
N ILE A 61 2.70 -0.34 -5.68
CA ILE A 61 4.16 -0.45 -5.92
C ILE A 61 4.59 -1.88 -6.27
N TYR A 62 3.69 -2.86 -6.20
CA TYR A 62 3.96 -4.24 -6.61
C TYR A 62 3.50 -4.52 -8.04
N SER A 63 2.69 -3.63 -8.62
CA SER A 63 2.20 -3.74 -9.99
C SER A 63 3.35 -3.62 -11.00
N PRO A 64 3.48 -4.58 -11.92
CA PRO A 64 4.53 -4.58 -12.94
C PRO A 64 4.51 -3.33 -13.81
N LEU A 65 3.31 -2.91 -14.21
CA LEU A 65 3.09 -1.76 -15.06
C LEU A 65 3.50 -0.46 -14.36
N ILE A 66 3.10 -0.28 -13.10
CA ILE A 66 3.42 0.92 -12.32
C ILE A 66 4.93 1.05 -12.13
N VAL A 67 5.61 -0.05 -11.76
CA VAL A 67 7.07 -0.06 -11.59
C VAL A 67 7.76 0.20 -12.93
N ALA A 68 7.32 -0.41 -14.03
CA ALA A 68 7.88 -0.16 -15.36
C ALA A 68 7.74 1.32 -15.77
N GLN A 69 6.56 1.91 -15.61
CA GLN A 69 6.32 3.34 -15.87
C GLN A 69 7.21 4.24 -15.01
N PHE A 70 7.42 3.89 -13.74
CA PHE A 70 8.30 4.63 -12.84
C PHE A 70 9.77 4.52 -13.27
N THR A 71 10.26 3.32 -13.60
CA THR A 71 11.64 3.11 -14.06
C THR A 71 11.92 3.69 -15.45
N ALA A 72 10.91 3.84 -16.31
CA ALA A 72 11.06 4.55 -17.57
C ALA A 72 11.44 6.03 -17.34
N LEU A 73 10.99 6.62 -16.23
CA LEU A 73 11.44 7.95 -15.82
C LEU A 73 12.84 7.91 -15.21
N PHE A 74 13.27 6.83 -14.57
CA PHE A 74 14.58 6.74 -13.89
C PHE A 74 15.30 5.44 -14.28
N PRO A 75 15.91 5.39 -15.49
CA PRO A 75 16.46 4.17 -16.07
C PRO A 75 17.79 3.69 -15.47
N SER A 76 18.32 4.36 -14.43
CA SER A 76 19.58 3.97 -13.78
C SER A 76 19.48 3.89 -12.27
N LYS A 77 20.32 3.04 -11.67
CA LYS A 77 20.49 2.94 -10.22
C LYS A 77 20.86 4.29 -9.58
N LEU A 78 21.74 5.06 -10.22
CA LEU A 78 22.17 6.36 -9.72
C LEU A 78 20.98 7.34 -9.61
N GLU A 79 20.14 7.42 -10.64
CA GLU A 79 18.94 8.27 -10.62
C GLU A 79 17.95 7.86 -9.53
N LEU A 80 17.69 6.56 -9.38
CA LEU A 80 16.82 6.03 -8.34
C LEU A 80 17.35 6.33 -6.94
N ASP A 81 18.65 6.12 -6.70
CA ASP A 81 19.30 6.42 -5.43
C ASP A 81 19.22 7.93 -5.11
N MET A 82 19.49 8.79 -6.10
CA MET A 82 19.41 10.24 -5.92
C MET A 82 17.98 10.73 -5.68
N LEU A 83 16.99 10.17 -6.37
CA LEU A 83 15.59 10.51 -6.15
C LEU A 83 15.11 10.06 -4.77
N LEU A 84 15.54 8.90 -4.29
CA LEU A 84 15.24 8.42 -2.94
C LEU A 84 15.82 9.36 -1.87
N LEU A 85 17.08 9.79 -2.04
CA LEU A 85 17.73 10.73 -1.14
C LEU A 85 17.07 12.11 -1.16
N LEU A 86 16.69 12.60 -2.35
CA LEU A 86 15.95 13.86 -2.49
C LEU A 86 14.59 13.78 -1.79
N THR A 87 13.85 12.70 -2.03
CA THR A 87 12.53 12.46 -1.41
C THR A 87 12.65 12.38 0.10
N TYR A 88 13.67 11.69 0.61
CA TYR A 88 13.96 11.63 2.04
C TYR A 88 14.21 13.03 2.62
N ALA A 89 15.06 13.84 1.99
CA ALA A 89 15.37 15.18 2.44
C ALA A 89 14.15 16.11 2.43
N ASP A 90 13.37 16.08 1.35
CA ASP A 90 12.13 16.88 1.19
C ASP A 90 11.09 16.47 2.24
N THR A 91 10.73 15.18 2.31
CA THR A 91 9.69 14.70 3.23
C THR A 91 10.06 14.87 4.71
N THR A 92 11.35 14.85 5.05
CA THR A 92 11.83 15.18 6.41
C THR A 92 11.75 16.68 6.70
N GLY A 93 11.88 17.53 5.68
CA GLY A 93 11.82 19.00 5.80
C GLY A 93 10.40 19.59 5.88
N VAL A 94 9.36 18.87 5.44
CA VAL A 94 7.97 19.39 5.40
C VAL A 94 7.31 19.51 6.77
N GLY A 95 7.55 18.56 7.69
CA GLY A 95 6.94 18.59 9.02
C GLY A 95 7.03 17.28 9.79
N SER A 96 6.77 17.35 11.09
CA SER A 96 6.75 16.17 11.97
C SER A 96 5.72 15.14 11.50
N ASN A 97 6.09 13.86 11.52
CA ASN A 97 5.26 12.69 11.17
C ASN A 97 4.97 12.44 9.68
N ILE A 98 5.41 13.30 8.74
CA ILE A 98 5.29 13.03 7.29
C ILE A 98 6.27 11.94 6.86
N TYR A 99 7.56 12.15 7.13
CA TYR A 99 8.54 11.07 7.09
C TYR A 99 8.50 10.30 8.41
N ASN A 100 8.07 9.05 8.34
CA ASN A 100 8.02 8.12 9.46
C ASN A 100 8.44 6.73 8.97
N GLU A 101 8.50 5.76 9.87
CA GLU A 101 8.94 4.41 9.50
C GLU A 101 8.03 3.71 8.47
N PHE A 102 6.74 4.04 8.46
CA PHE A 102 5.80 3.52 7.47
C PHE A 102 6.07 4.12 6.08
N THR A 103 6.18 5.44 5.95
CA THR A 103 6.48 6.08 4.66
C THR A 103 7.88 5.72 4.16
N ALA A 104 8.86 5.61 5.07
CA ALA A 104 10.19 5.09 4.76
C ALA A 104 10.13 3.67 4.18
N ARG A 105 9.26 2.79 4.72
CA ARG A 105 9.07 1.43 4.21
C ARG A 105 8.48 1.44 2.80
N LEU A 106 7.52 2.32 2.52
CA LEU A 106 6.95 2.47 1.17
C LEU A 106 7.98 2.98 0.16
N PHE A 107 8.74 4.02 0.51
CA PHE A 107 9.76 4.62 -0.36
C PHE A 107 10.85 3.60 -0.71
N LYS A 108 11.38 2.91 0.29
CA LYS A 108 12.35 1.82 0.10
C LYS A 108 11.76 0.64 -0.67
N GLY A 109 10.47 0.36 -0.50
CA GLY A 109 9.75 -0.68 -1.23
C GLY A 109 9.70 -0.39 -2.72
N LEU A 110 9.26 0.81 -3.11
CA LEU A 110 9.23 1.21 -4.53
C LEU A 110 10.64 1.27 -5.13
N HIS A 111 11.59 1.88 -4.42
CA HIS A 111 12.98 1.95 -4.87
C HIS A 111 13.58 0.56 -5.12
N LYS A 112 13.37 -0.37 -4.18
CA LYS A 112 13.81 -1.76 -4.36
C LYS A 112 13.15 -2.41 -5.57
N ASN A 113 11.82 -2.32 -5.70
CA ASN A 113 11.11 -2.92 -6.83
C ASN A 113 11.57 -2.34 -8.17
N ALA A 114 11.92 -1.05 -8.20
CA ALA A 114 12.49 -0.38 -9.36
C ALA A 114 13.90 -0.90 -9.70
N LEU A 115 14.78 -1.07 -8.71
CA LEU A 115 16.11 -1.67 -8.92
C LEU A 115 16.01 -3.12 -9.41
N ASP A 116 15.16 -3.93 -8.77
CA ASP A 116 14.94 -5.32 -9.16
C ASP A 116 14.46 -5.41 -10.63
N PHE A 117 13.68 -4.42 -11.11
CA PHE A 117 13.24 -4.33 -12.51
C PHE A 117 14.35 -3.89 -13.48
N LEU A 118 15.22 -2.96 -13.07
CA LEU A 118 16.36 -2.55 -13.89
C LEU A 118 17.35 -3.71 -14.08
N ASP A 119 17.56 -4.52 -13.05
CA ASP A 119 18.49 -5.65 -13.07
C ASP A 119 17.95 -6.80 -13.94
N ASN A 120 16.64 -7.08 -13.90
CA ASN A 120 16.02 -8.01 -14.84
C ASN A 120 14.52 -7.73 -15.04
N ARG A 121 14.18 -7.41 -16.28
CA ARG A 121 12.84 -6.98 -16.71
C ARG A 121 11.77 -8.06 -16.59
N GLU A 122 12.14 -9.34 -16.54
CA GLU A 122 11.21 -10.46 -16.35
C GLU A 122 10.76 -10.63 -14.89
N PHE A 123 11.49 -10.05 -13.92
CA PHE A 123 11.21 -10.22 -12.48
C PHE A 123 9.92 -9.58 -11.98
N LEU A 124 9.18 -8.86 -12.81
CA LEU A 124 7.90 -8.27 -12.40
C LEU A 124 6.70 -9.17 -12.67
N ASN A 125 6.77 -10.22 -13.47
CA ASN A 125 5.62 -11.11 -13.61
C ASN A 125 5.25 -11.72 -12.24
N GLU A 126 4.03 -11.47 -11.77
CA GLU A 126 3.54 -11.94 -10.46
C GLU A 126 3.73 -13.45 -10.30
N THR A 127 3.51 -14.22 -11.37
CA THR A 127 3.73 -15.66 -11.41
C THR A 127 5.18 -16.01 -11.13
N HIS A 128 6.12 -15.30 -11.76
CA HIS A 128 7.56 -15.53 -11.54
C HIS A 128 7.96 -15.18 -10.11
N LYS A 129 7.51 -14.03 -9.57
CA LYS A 129 7.74 -13.65 -8.16
C LYS A 129 7.20 -14.69 -7.19
N ARG A 130 6.01 -15.23 -7.46
CA ARG A 130 5.42 -16.30 -6.66
C ARG A 130 6.29 -17.54 -6.67
N LEU A 131 6.69 -18.01 -7.86
CA LEU A 131 7.53 -19.20 -8.01
C LEU A 131 8.88 -19.04 -7.30
N GLU A 132 9.55 -17.90 -7.49
CA GLU A 132 10.82 -17.61 -6.81
C GLU A 132 10.66 -17.64 -5.28
N ARG A 133 9.56 -17.06 -4.76
CA ARG A 133 9.28 -17.13 -3.33
C ARG A 133 9.04 -18.56 -2.85
N ILE A 134 8.31 -19.36 -3.63
CA ILE A 134 8.04 -20.77 -3.31
C ILE A 134 9.35 -21.57 -3.27
N GLU A 135 10.26 -21.36 -4.22
CA GLU A 135 11.58 -22.03 -4.20
C GLU A 135 12.44 -21.58 -3.01
N LYS A 136 12.40 -20.28 -2.66
CA LYS A 136 13.00 -19.78 -1.41
C LYS A 136 12.36 -20.36 -0.15
N LEU A 137 11.04 -20.62 -0.16
CA LEU A 137 10.35 -21.31 0.94
C LEU A 137 10.85 -22.74 1.05
N LYS A 138 10.80 -23.52 -0.03
CA LYS A 138 11.21 -24.93 -0.10
C LYS A 138 12.67 -25.14 0.32
N SER A 139 13.55 -24.20 0.00
CA SER A 139 14.96 -24.28 0.37
C SER A 139 15.23 -23.93 1.85
N SER A 140 14.34 -23.17 2.50
CA SER A 140 14.52 -22.74 3.89
C SER A 140 14.41 -23.90 4.90
N ALA A 141 15.29 -23.93 5.90
CA ALA A 141 15.31 -24.97 6.94
C ALA A 141 13.97 -25.03 7.71
N ARG A 142 13.47 -23.88 8.16
CA ARG A 142 12.20 -23.78 8.91
C ARG A 142 11.01 -24.34 8.13
N PHE A 143 10.98 -24.21 6.80
CA PHE A 143 9.89 -24.78 6.00
C PHE A 143 10.00 -26.30 5.90
N LYS A 144 11.22 -26.83 5.74
CA LYS A 144 11.48 -28.27 5.64
C LYS A 144 11.10 -29.02 6.92
N GLU A 145 11.21 -28.36 8.08
CA GLU A 145 10.79 -28.88 9.39
C GLU A 145 9.27 -28.96 9.57
N LEU A 146 8.48 -28.26 8.75
CA LEU A 146 7.01 -28.29 8.87
C LEU A 146 6.44 -29.65 8.43
N PRO A 147 5.29 -30.08 8.98
CA PRO A 147 4.58 -31.25 8.47
C PRO A 147 4.24 -31.12 6.98
N LYS A 148 4.37 -32.21 6.20
CA LYS A 148 4.16 -32.20 4.75
C LYS A 148 2.80 -31.61 4.32
N ILE A 149 1.74 -31.90 5.07
CA ILE A 149 0.41 -31.33 4.85
C ILE A 149 0.44 -29.80 4.94
N LEU A 150 1.16 -29.22 5.91
CA LEU A 150 1.28 -27.77 6.06
C LEU A 150 2.16 -27.16 4.96
N GLN A 151 3.22 -27.84 4.54
CA GLN A 151 4.03 -27.42 3.39
C GLN A 151 3.15 -27.29 2.13
N THR A 152 2.33 -28.31 1.84
CA THR A 152 1.37 -28.30 0.71
C THR A 152 0.33 -27.18 0.85
N LYS A 153 -0.23 -26.98 2.04
CA LYS A 153 -1.16 -25.88 2.31
C LYS A 153 -0.54 -24.51 2.06
N ILE A 154 0.72 -24.30 2.46
CA ILE A 154 1.44 -23.03 2.25
C ILE A 154 1.63 -22.74 0.76
N ILE A 155 2.16 -23.70 -0.02
CA ILE A 155 2.46 -23.46 -1.44
C ILE A 155 1.20 -23.22 -2.27
N ASN A 156 0.06 -23.73 -1.82
CA ASN A 156 -1.24 -23.65 -2.48
C ASN A 156 -2.13 -22.50 -1.94
N ILE A 157 -1.60 -21.58 -1.12
CA ILE A 157 -2.36 -20.36 -0.76
C ILE A 157 -2.73 -19.61 -2.05
N GLU A 158 -4.03 -19.46 -2.31
CA GLU A 158 -4.55 -18.91 -3.58
C GLU A 158 -4.03 -17.50 -3.85
N SER A 159 -4.08 -16.63 -2.84
CA SER A 159 -3.62 -15.25 -2.94
C SER A 159 -2.12 -15.15 -3.29
N ASN A 160 -1.78 -14.31 -4.26
CA ASN A 160 -0.40 -13.99 -4.61
C ASN A 160 0.27 -13.01 -3.64
N ILE A 161 -0.51 -12.20 -2.92
CA ILE A 161 -0.02 -11.17 -1.99
C ILE A 161 1.09 -11.67 -1.04
N PRO A 162 0.93 -12.77 -0.28
CA PRO A 162 1.98 -13.21 0.64
C PRO A 162 3.30 -13.48 -0.07
N PHE A 163 3.25 -14.03 -1.29
CA PHE A 163 4.45 -14.43 -2.00
C PHE A 163 5.21 -13.24 -2.58
N ILE A 164 4.46 -12.22 -3.00
CA ILE A 164 4.99 -10.97 -3.56
C ILE A 164 5.49 -10.04 -2.45
N ARG A 165 4.70 -9.84 -1.39
CA ARG A 165 4.92 -8.78 -0.39
C ARG A 165 5.68 -9.23 0.85
N TYR A 166 5.64 -10.52 1.22
CA TYR A 166 6.21 -10.99 2.48
C TYR A 166 7.46 -11.84 2.32
N LYS A 167 8.33 -11.78 3.34
CA LYS A 167 9.48 -12.68 3.46
C LYS A 167 9.02 -14.09 3.79
N THR A 168 9.82 -15.09 3.41
CA THR A 168 9.55 -16.52 3.66
C THR A 168 9.22 -16.81 5.12
N ALA A 169 10.00 -16.23 6.05
CA ALA A 169 9.78 -16.37 7.49
C ALA A 169 8.38 -15.92 7.94
N LYS A 170 7.85 -14.82 7.36
CA LYS A 170 6.51 -14.31 7.72
C LYS A 170 5.40 -15.17 7.14
N ILE A 171 5.57 -15.68 5.91
CA ILE A 171 4.60 -16.62 5.31
C ILE A 171 4.48 -17.88 6.17
N ILE A 172 5.62 -18.42 6.62
CA ILE A 172 5.66 -19.58 7.52
C ILE A 172 4.98 -19.27 8.85
N GLU A 173 5.30 -18.12 9.46
CA GLU A 173 4.66 -17.68 10.72
C GLU A 173 3.14 -17.64 10.60
N ILE A 174 2.61 -16.94 9.59
CA ILE A 174 1.16 -16.81 9.37
C ILE A 174 0.51 -18.19 9.20
N ALA A 175 1.11 -19.06 8.40
CA ALA A 175 0.54 -20.39 8.13
C ALA A 175 0.58 -21.32 9.36
N THR A 176 1.67 -21.30 10.13
CA THR A 176 1.76 -22.10 11.36
C THR A 176 0.71 -21.65 12.36
N GLU A 177 0.55 -20.34 12.57
CA GLU A 177 -0.48 -19.82 13.45
C GLU A 177 -1.89 -20.12 12.94
N ALA A 178 -2.12 -19.97 11.63
CA ALA A 178 -3.39 -20.31 11.01
C ALA A 178 -3.74 -21.79 11.22
N LYS A 179 -2.77 -22.71 11.19
CA LYS A 179 -3.03 -24.12 11.47
C LYS A 179 -3.48 -24.37 12.91
N GLU A 180 -2.90 -23.67 13.88
CA GLU A 180 -3.13 -23.90 15.32
C GLU A 180 -4.45 -23.32 15.82
N ILE A 181 -4.95 -22.25 15.21
CA ILE A 181 -6.17 -21.60 15.69
C ILE A 181 -7.43 -22.41 15.39
N LYS A 182 -8.34 -22.43 16.37
CA LYS A 182 -9.72 -22.91 16.20
C LYS A 182 -10.61 -21.83 15.58
N ASN A 183 -10.67 -20.66 16.23
CA ASN A 183 -11.56 -19.56 15.84
C ASN A 183 -10.79 -18.34 15.37
N TYR A 184 -9.96 -17.74 16.22
CA TYR A 184 -9.17 -16.56 15.86
C TYR A 184 -7.92 -16.43 16.73
N LYS A 185 -7.02 -15.56 16.29
CA LYS A 185 -5.87 -15.03 17.03
C LYS A 185 -5.59 -13.64 16.50
N TYR A 186 -5.24 -12.69 17.36
CA TYR A 186 -4.75 -11.39 16.93
C TYR A 186 -3.47 -11.00 17.68
N LYS A 187 -2.71 -10.08 17.08
CA LYS A 187 -1.51 -9.48 17.64
C LYS A 187 -1.54 -7.98 17.41
N LEU A 188 -1.09 -7.24 18.41
CA LEU A 188 -0.86 -5.80 18.33
C LEU A 188 0.64 -5.54 18.41
N ALA A 189 1.21 -4.94 17.37
CA ALA A 189 2.57 -4.42 17.39
C ALA A 189 2.52 -2.90 17.37
N ASN A 190 3.32 -2.23 18.21
CA ASN A 190 3.31 -0.77 18.33
C ASN A 190 4.72 -0.19 18.46
N LYS A 191 5.73 -0.90 17.92
CA LYS A 191 7.15 -0.52 18.07
C LYS A 191 7.47 0.74 17.27
N ASN A 192 7.04 0.79 16.01
CA ASN A 192 7.40 1.82 15.04
C ASN A 192 6.16 2.62 14.62
N PHE A 193 5.08 1.89 14.38
CA PHE A 193 3.70 2.33 14.20
C PHE A 193 2.81 1.18 14.69
N LEU A 194 1.53 1.45 14.89
CA LEU A 194 0.54 0.43 15.21
C LEU A 194 0.33 -0.48 13.99
N THR A 195 0.44 -1.79 14.22
CA THR A 195 0.03 -2.84 13.31
C THR A 195 -0.89 -3.79 14.07
N ILE A 196 -2.07 -4.04 13.50
CA ILE A 196 -2.99 -5.07 13.95
C ILE A 196 -2.88 -6.24 12.97
N GLU A 197 -2.55 -7.42 13.48
CA GLU A 197 -2.57 -8.66 12.70
C GLU A 197 -3.65 -9.58 13.25
N ILE A 198 -4.54 -10.08 12.41
CA ILE A 198 -5.65 -10.96 12.80
C ILE A 198 -5.64 -12.19 11.90
N ILE A 199 -5.74 -13.38 12.48
CA ILE A 199 -6.12 -14.60 11.76
C ILE A 199 -7.46 -15.04 12.32
N LYS A 200 -8.46 -15.21 11.47
CA LYS A 200 -9.79 -15.66 11.88
C LYS A 200 -10.35 -16.66 10.89
N LYS A 201 -11.03 -17.69 11.43
CA LYS A 201 -11.95 -18.56 10.71
C LYS A 201 -13.31 -17.85 10.68
N SER A 202 -13.91 -17.74 9.49
CA SER A 202 -15.14 -16.97 9.22
C SER A 202 -14.94 -15.44 9.11
N ARG A 203 -16.03 -14.71 8.83
CA ARG A 203 -16.03 -13.26 8.54
C ARG A 203 -15.68 -12.42 9.80
N ILE A 204 -15.10 -11.25 9.57
CA ILE A 204 -14.94 -10.15 10.54
C ILE A 204 -15.86 -9.03 10.09
N ASN A 205 -16.51 -8.33 11.01
CA ASN A 205 -17.21 -7.09 10.67
C ASN A 205 -16.19 -5.96 10.50
N MET A 206 -15.61 -5.83 9.31
CA MET A 206 -14.56 -4.84 9.06
C MET A 206 -15.12 -3.41 9.12
N GLY A 207 -16.37 -3.20 8.71
CA GLY A 207 -17.05 -1.92 8.86
C GLY A 207 -17.09 -1.46 10.32
N TYR A 208 -17.47 -2.34 11.24
CA TYR A 208 -17.49 -2.04 12.68
C TYR A 208 -16.09 -1.69 13.17
N LEU A 209 -15.11 -2.57 12.93
CA LEU A 209 -13.73 -2.40 13.38
C LEU A 209 -13.17 -1.05 12.92
N LEU A 210 -13.28 -0.74 11.62
CA LEU A 210 -12.73 0.49 11.05
C LEU A 210 -13.52 1.73 11.49
N SER A 211 -14.82 1.60 11.76
CA SER A 211 -15.62 2.71 12.30
C SER A 211 -15.18 3.11 13.72
N LYS A 212 -14.80 2.14 14.55
CA LYS A 212 -14.29 2.37 15.91
C LYS A 212 -12.86 2.88 15.91
N LEU A 213 -12.06 2.47 14.93
CA LEU A 213 -10.68 2.93 14.74
C LEU A 213 -10.55 4.21 13.91
N ARG A 214 -11.65 4.91 13.60
CA ARG A 214 -11.68 6.09 12.72
C ARG A 214 -10.82 7.28 13.15
N ASN A 215 -10.44 7.36 14.43
CA ASN A 215 -9.57 8.43 14.94
C ASN A 215 -8.08 8.12 14.73
N LEU A 216 -7.76 6.92 14.25
CA LEU A 216 -6.42 6.49 13.89
C LEU A 216 -6.26 6.62 12.38
N ASN A 217 -5.07 7.04 11.98
CA ASN A 217 -4.74 7.18 10.56
C ASN A 217 -4.30 5.83 10.00
N LEU A 218 -5.28 5.07 9.49
CA LEU A 218 -5.01 3.85 8.77
C LEU A 218 -4.22 4.16 7.49
N ALA A 219 -3.22 3.35 7.19
CA ALA A 219 -2.31 3.62 6.06
C ALA A 219 -2.29 2.48 5.04
N ASN A 220 -2.33 1.22 5.49
CA ASN A 220 -2.41 0.07 4.61
C ASN A 220 -3.17 -1.08 5.28
N MET A 221 -3.90 -1.84 4.48
CA MET A 221 -4.54 -3.08 4.88
C MET A 221 -4.27 -4.15 3.83
N ASP A 222 -3.91 -5.35 4.27
CA ASP A 222 -3.84 -6.54 3.42
C ASP A 222 -4.80 -7.60 3.98
N ILE A 223 -5.56 -8.25 3.11
CA ILE A 223 -6.49 -9.34 3.42
C ILE A 223 -6.07 -10.55 2.59
N ILE A 224 -5.74 -11.64 3.25
CA ILE A 224 -5.18 -12.84 2.63
C ILE A 224 -6.07 -14.03 2.96
N LYS A 225 -6.69 -14.61 1.93
CA LYS A 225 -7.35 -15.90 2.03
C LYS A 225 -6.29 -16.98 2.27
N LEU A 226 -6.48 -17.76 3.33
CA LEU A 226 -5.65 -18.90 3.71
C LEU A 226 -6.46 -20.19 3.56
N PHE A 227 -5.83 -21.32 3.87
CA PHE A 227 -6.48 -22.63 3.92
C PHE A 227 -7.47 -22.75 5.10
N ASP A 228 -8.38 -23.73 5.02
CA ASP A 228 -9.40 -24.06 6.04
C ASP A 228 -10.35 -22.88 6.38
N ASP A 229 -10.76 -22.11 5.36
CA ASP A 229 -11.67 -20.95 5.46
C ASP A 229 -11.19 -19.85 6.43
N LYS A 230 -9.86 -19.74 6.58
CA LYS A 230 -9.22 -18.73 7.41
C LYS A 230 -8.79 -17.56 6.55
N LYS A 231 -8.90 -16.36 7.09
CA LYS A 231 -8.34 -15.13 6.51
C LYS A 231 -7.32 -14.53 7.46
N TYR A 232 -6.22 -14.00 6.91
CA TYR A 232 -5.26 -13.17 7.62
C TYR A 232 -5.43 -11.71 7.21
N PHE A 233 -5.51 -10.83 8.20
CA PHE A 233 -5.66 -9.40 8.03
C PHE A 233 -4.43 -8.73 8.64
N LYS A 234 -3.83 -7.80 7.91
CA LYS A 234 -2.77 -6.94 8.43
C LYS A 234 -3.17 -5.49 8.20
N ILE A 235 -3.31 -4.75 9.28
CA ILE A 235 -3.82 -3.37 9.30
C ILE A 235 -2.70 -2.50 9.88
N ASP A 236 -2.04 -1.73 9.03
CA ASP A 236 -0.93 -0.84 9.39
C ASP A 236 -1.42 0.62 9.46
N PHE A 237 -1.08 1.30 10.54
CA PHE A 237 -1.33 2.72 10.76
C PHE A 237 -0.06 3.54 10.53
N ASN A 238 -0.19 4.85 10.38
CA ASN A 238 0.96 5.74 10.17
C ASN A 238 1.58 6.26 11.49
N GLN A 239 1.05 5.84 12.64
CA GLN A 239 1.38 6.37 13.96
C GLN A 239 1.44 5.28 15.02
N LYS A 240 2.14 5.55 16.13
CA LYS A 240 2.03 4.77 17.35
C LYS A 240 0.81 5.22 18.16
N VAL A 241 0.38 4.36 19.07
CA VAL A 241 -0.65 4.67 20.05
C VAL A 241 -0.10 4.53 21.48
N GLU A 242 -0.77 5.15 22.45
CA GLU A 242 -0.42 4.97 23.86
C GLU A 242 -0.85 3.58 24.36
N LYS A 243 -0.28 3.16 25.50
CA LYS A 243 -0.48 1.81 26.03
C LYS A 243 -1.94 1.55 26.41
N ASP A 244 -2.64 2.54 26.94
CA ASP A 244 -4.04 2.40 27.37
C ASP A 244 -4.95 2.21 26.15
N LEU A 245 -4.70 2.97 25.09
CA LEU A 245 -5.42 2.82 23.81
C LEU A 245 -5.18 1.44 23.16
N LEU A 246 -4.04 0.78 23.39
CA LEU A 246 -3.84 -0.60 22.91
C LEU A 246 -4.81 -1.59 23.53
N GLN A 247 -5.19 -1.41 24.80
CA GLN A 247 -6.15 -2.28 25.48
C GLN A 247 -7.55 -2.07 24.90
N GLU A 248 -7.94 -0.81 24.68
CA GLU A 248 -9.20 -0.46 24.04
C GLU A 248 -9.30 -1.05 22.62
N ILE A 249 -8.23 -0.96 21.83
CA ILE A 249 -8.17 -1.56 20.48
C ILE A 249 -8.38 -3.08 20.56
N GLY A 250 -7.81 -3.75 21.55
CA GLY A 250 -8.01 -5.18 21.78
C GLY A 250 -9.49 -5.52 22.00
N ALA A 251 -10.19 -4.75 22.84
CA ALA A 251 -11.62 -4.93 23.08
C ALA A 251 -12.46 -4.70 21.81
N VAL A 252 -12.14 -3.64 21.03
CA VAL A 252 -12.81 -3.34 19.76
C VAL A 252 -12.65 -4.48 18.74
N ILE A 253 -11.47 -5.11 18.67
CA ILE A 253 -11.22 -6.25 17.78
C ILE A 253 -12.12 -7.43 18.16
N GLU A 254 -12.21 -7.74 19.45
CA GLU A 254 -13.03 -8.84 19.95
C GLU A 254 -14.53 -8.59 19.70
N GLU A 255 -14.99 -7.35 19.89
CA GLU A 255 -16.35 -6.97 19.52
C GLU A 255 -16.61 -7.15 18.03
N ALA A 256 -15.67 -6.79 17.15
CA ALA A 256 -15.81 -6.93 15.70
C ALA A 256 -15.90 -8.41 15.22
N PHE A 257 -15.63 -9.37 16.10
CA PHE A 257 -15.77 -10.80 15.84
C PHE A 257 -17.17 -11.34 16.17
N LEU A 258 -18.00 -10.54 16.84
CA LEU A 258 -19.38 -10.90 17.19
C LEU A 258 -20.31 -10.70 15.98
N PRO A 259 -21.22 -11.65 15.70
CA PRO A 259 -22.06 -11.63 14.51
C PRO A 259 -23.08 -10.49 14.46
N ASP A 260 -23.56 -10.00 15.62
CA ASP A 260 -24.64 -9.01 15.72
C ASP A 260 -24.14 -7.56 15.92
N THR A 261 -22.88 -7.28 15.61
CA THR A 261 -22.34 -5.92 15.74
C THR A 261 -22.96 -4.99 14.69
N VAL A 262 -23.76 -4.02 15.15
CA VAL A 262 -24.36 -3.03 14.26
C VAL A 262 -23.36 -1.91 14.00
N THR A 263 -22.98 -1.78 12.73
CA THR A 263 -22.14 -0.68 12.25
C THR A 263 -23.00 0.56 12.04
N GLN A 264 -23.00 1.50 13.01
CA GLN A 264 -23.57 2.83 12.81
C GLN A 264 -22.58 3.71 12.04
N THR A 265 -22.66 3.70 10.71
CA THR A 265 -21.90 4.63 9.86
C THR A 265 -22.80 5.75 9.37
N GLN A 266 -22.36 7.01 9.54
CA GLN A 266 -22.90 8.11 8.76
C GLN A 266 -22.53 7.88 7.30
N LYS A 267 -23.50 8.03 6.39
CA LYS A 267 -23.25 7.90 4.96
C LYS A 267 -22.38 9.09 4.51
N PRO A 268 -21.15 8.86 4.04
CA PRO A 268 -20.31 9.92 3.50
C PRO A 268 -20.91 10.44 2.18
N GLN A 269 -20.59 11.68 1.83
CA GLN A 269 -20.92 12.24 0.52
C GLN A 269 -19.78 11.92 -0.43
N ILE A 270 -20.03 11.03 -1.40
CA ILE A 270 -19.08 10.64 -2.45
C ILE A 270 -19.67 11.07 -3.78
N ALA A 271 -18.88 11.70 -4.65
CA ALA A 271 -19.31 11.97 -6.02
C ALA A 271 -18.96 10.78 -6.91
N LYS A 272 -19.79 10.50 -7.93
CA LYS A 272 -19.58 9.32 -8.81
C LYS A 272 -18.25 9.44 -9.57
N GLU A 273 -17.88 10.66 -9.94
CA GLU A 273 -16.61 11.01 -10.58
C GLU A 273 -15.37 10.85 -9.69
N ASP A 274 -15.53 10.79 -8.36
CA ASP A 274 -14.42 10.53 -7.44
C ASP A 274 -13.99 9.05 -7.44
N ILE A 275 -14.80 8.16 -8.05
CA ILE A 275 -14.61 6.71 -8.08
C ILE A 275 -14.12 6.27 -9.47
N ILE A 276 -12.86 5.80 -9.53
CA ILE A 276 -12.26 5.28 -10.76
C ILE A 276 -12.02 3.78 -10.58
N ILE A 277 -12.68 2.96 -11.39
CA ILE A 277 -12.46 1.51 -11.44
C ILE A 277 -11.60 1.17 -12.65
N ASN A 278 -10.59 0.32 -12.44
CA ASN A 278 -9.72 -0.21 -13.47
C ASN A 278 -9.67 -1.73 -13.37
N CYS A 279 -10.45 -2.38 -14.23
CA CYS A 279 -10.50 -3.84 -14.35
C CYS A 279 -9.37 -4.46 -15.18
N THR A 280 -8.48 -3.66 -15.77
CA THR A 280 -7.30 -4.15 -16.51
C THR A 280 -5.99 -4.00 -15.73
N HIS A 281 -6.05 -3.66 -14.43
CA HIS A 281 -4.89 -3.45 -13.56
C HIS A 281 -3.92 -4.65 -13.50
N GLY A 282 -4.45 -5.87 -13.44
CA GLY A 282 -3.67 -7.10 -13.44
C GLY A 282 -4.52 -8.31 -13.81
N ILE A 283 -3.92 -9.50 -13.79
CA ILE A 283 -4.63 -10.74 -14.16
C ILE A 283 -5.62 -11.13 -13.04
N GLN A 284 -5.19 -11.11 -11.78
CA GLN A 284 -6.00 -11.55 -10.63
C GLN A 284 -6.80 -10.42 -9.97
N TYR A 285 -6.29 -9.18 -10.06
CA TYR A 285 -6.81 -8.06 -9.29
C TYR A 285 -7.29 -6.93 -10.20
N ALA A 286 -8.45 -6.38 -9.86
CA ALA A 286 -8.92 -5.08 -10.32
C ALA A 286 -8.51 -4.01 -9.30
N GLN A 287 -8.57 -2.75 -9.71
CA GLN A 287 -8.23 -1.60 -8.88
C GLN A 287 -9.40 -0.63 -8.80
N MET A 288 -9.69 -0.11 -7.60
CA MET A 288 -10.54 1.06 -7.42
C MET A 288 -9.71 2.18 -6.80
N LYS A 289 -9.81 3.39 -7.35
CA LYS A 289 -9.32 4.63 -6.72
C LYS A 289 -10.51 5.46 -6.27
N LEU A 290 -10.42 6.00 -5.07
CA LEU A 290 -11.40 6.92 -4.49
C LEU A 290 -10.68 8.20 -4.06
N THR A 291 -10.90 9.28 -4.81
CA THR A 291 -10.30 10.60 -4.53
C THR A 291 -11.36 11.60 -4.09
N THR A 292 -11.68 11.62 -2.80
CA THR A 292 -12.77 12.46 -2.27
C THR A 292 -12.36 13.24 -1.03
N LYS A 293 -13.26 14.06 -0.48
CA LYS A 293 -13.03 14.73 0.80
C LYS A 293 -12.97 13.67 1.91
N ASP A 294 -11.95 13.77 2.77
CA ASP A 294 -11.84 12.90 3.92
C ASP A 294 -13.00 13.16 4.90
N GLN A 295 -13.66 12.08 5.30
CA GLN A 295 -14.92 12.08 6.02
C GLN A 295 -14.94 10.96 7.04
N LYS A 296 -15.52 11.23 8.22
CA LYS A 296 -15.63 10.24 9.29
C LYS A 296 -16.44 9.04 8.81
N GLY A 297 -15.82 7.86 8.86
CA GLY A 297 -16.47 6.60 8.49
C GLY A 297 -16.47 6.30 6.99
N LEU A 298 -15.77 7.08 6.15
CA LEU A 298 -15.67 6.84 4.71
C LEU A 298 -15.24 5.41 4.39
N LEU A 299 -14.12 4.97 4.96
CA LEU A 299 -13.61 3.61 4.75
C LEU A 299 -14.58 2.54 5.25
N ALA A 300 -15.19 2.75 6.42
CA ALA A 300 -16.16 1.80 6.99
C ALA A 300 -17.39 1.66 6.08
N HIS A 301 -17.86 2.76 5.48
CA HIS A 301 -18.92 2.74 4.48
C HIS A 301 -18.52 1.95 3.23
N VAL A 302 -17.33 2.19 2.66
CA VAL A 302 -16.81 1.43 1.51
C VAL A 302 -16.76 -0.07 1.83
N MET A 303 -16.21 -0.45 2.99
CA MET A 303 -16.14 -1.85 3.42
C MET A 303 -17.54 -2.47 3.55
N ASN A 304 -18.49 -1.77 4.17
CA ASN A 304 -19.86 -2.25 4.33
C ASN A 304 -20.55 -2.51 2.98
N VAL A 305 -20.36 -1.61 2.00
CA VAL A 305 -20.89 -1.80 0.65
C VAL A 305 -20.26 -3.02 0.00
N PHE A 306 -18.94 -3.17 0.09
CA PHE A 306 -18.23 -4.29 -0.52
C PHE A 306 -18.62 -5.64 0.11
N GLU A 307 -18.79 -5.69 1.44
CA GLU A 307 -19.29 -6.88 2.13
C GLU A 307 -20.72 -7.26 1.71
N LYS A 308 -21.61 -6.27 1.53
CA LYS A 308 -23.00 -6.51 1.05
C LYS A 308 -23.05 -7.03 -0.38
N LEU A 309 -22.10 -6.62 -1.22
CA LEU A 309 -21.99 -7.01 -2.62
C LEU A 309 -21.10 -8.24 -2.84
N ASP A 310 -20.61 -8.87 -1.75
CA ASP A 310 -19.68 -10.01 -1.79
C ASP A 310 -18.44 -9.75 -2.66
N ILE A 311 -17.89 -8.53 -2.52
CA ILE A 311 -16.67 -8.06 -3.17
C ILE A 311 -15.49 -8.32 -2.24
N ASP A 312 -14.55 -9.17 -2.67
CA ASP A 312 -13.36 -9.51 -1.89
C ASP A 312 -12.24 -8.48 -2.12
N ILE A 313 -12.03 -7.61 -1.12
CA ILE A 313 -10.84 -6.74 -1.04
C ILE A 313 -9.64 -7.59 -0.64
N VAL A 314 -8.52 -7.39 -1.33
CA VAL A 314 -7.25 -8.07 -1.04
C VAL A 314 -6.24 -7.10 -0.44
N SER A 315 -6.31 -5.83 -0.83
CA SER A 315 -5.50 -4.77 -0.21
C SER A 315 -6.20 -3.42 -0.30
N ALA A 316 -5.98 -2.57 0.68
CA ALA A 316 -6.37 -1.18 0.66
C ALA A 316 -5.20 -0.32 1.13
N LYS A 317 -4.94 0.79 0.44
CA LYS A 317 -3.89 1.73 0.77
C LYS A 317 -4.51 3.11 0.83
N LEU A 318 -4.36 3.76 1.97
CA LEU A 318 -5.06 5.00 2.25
C LEU A 318 -4.06 6.13 2.37
N PHE A 319 -4.40 7.24 1.74
CA PHE A 319 -3.53 8.40 1.73
C PHE A 319 -4.35 9.67 1.87
N THR A 320 -4.34 10.22 3.09
CA THR A 320 -4.95 11.52 3.37
C THR A 320 -3.91 12.63 3.25
N ARG A 321 -4.25 13.70 2.52
CA ARG A 321 -3.49 14.95 2.50
C ARG A 321 -4.44 16.13 2.72
N LYS A 322 -4.22 16.87 3.80
CA LYS A 322 -5.11 17.94 4.27
C LYS A 322 -6.50 17.39 4.57
N ASP A 323 -7.49 17.72 3.77
CA ASP A 323 -8.91 17.37 3.91
C ASP A 323 -9.39 16.44 2.78
N ARG A 324 -8.49 15.88 1.98
CA ARG A 324 -8.79 14.93 0.91
C ARG A 324 -8.07 13.62 1.11
N THR A 325 -8.71 12.53 0.69
CA THR A 325 -8.10 11.22 0.62
C THR A 325 -7.94 10.77 -0.83
N ASP A 326 -6.90 9.99 -1.08
CA ASP A 326 -6.60 9.29 -2.33
C ASP A 326 -6.43 7.79 -2.00
N ASP A 327 -7.56 7.11 -1.86
CA ASP A 327 -7.58 5.72 -1.43
C ASP A 327 -7.50 4.78 -2.63
N LEU A 328 -6.73 3.70 -2.47
CA LEU A 328 -6.52 2.67 -3.48
C LEU A 328 -6.96 1.32 -2.91
N PHE A 329 -7.89 0.66 -3.58
CA PHE A 329 -8.35 -0.69 -3.25
C PHE A 329 -7.96 -1.65 -4.36
N LEU A 330 -7.34 -2.77 -3.99
CA LEU A 330 -7.14 -3.92 -4.86
C LEU A 330 -8.19 -4.96 -4.53
N VAL A 331 -8.92 -5.36 -5.56
CA VAL A 331 -10.10 -6.22 -5.46
C VAL A 331 -9.87 -7.48 -6.28
N GLU A 332 -10.22 -8.63 -5.74
CA GLU A 332 -10.14 -9.89 -6.46
C GLU A 332 -11.18 -9.95 -7.58
N LYS A 333 -10.77 -10.44 -8.75
CA LYS A 333 -11.68 -10.63 -9.89
C LYS A 333 -12.46 -11.93 -9.71
N ASN A 334 -13.56 -11.86 -8.97
CA ASN A 334 -14.48 -12.97 -8.72
C ASN A 334 -15.81 -12.87 -9.48
N GLY A 335 -15.93 -11.91 -10.42
CA GLY A 335 -17.17 -11.63 -11.19
C GLY A 335 -18.11 -10.61 -10.52
N ASN A 336 -18.00 -10.38 -9.21
CA ASN A 336 -18.89 -9.45 -8.50
C ASN A 336 -18.47 -7.98 -8.62
N PHE A 337 -17.25 -7.70 -9.09
CA PHE A 337 -16.69 -6.35 -9.15
C PHE A 337 -16.77 -5.73 -10.55
N CYS A 338 -16.05 -6.29 -11.52
CA CYS A 338 -15.88 -5.68 -12.85
C CYS A 338 -17.14 -5.66 -13.70
N ASP A 339 -18.06 -6.59 -13.49
CA ASP A 339 -19.31 -6.64 -14.27
C ASP A 339 -20.38 -5.68 -13.69
N ASN A 340 -20.13 -5.11 -12.51
CA ASN A 340 -21.09 -4.33 -11.74
C ASN A 340 -20.60 -2.89 -11.42
N GLU A 341 -19.67 -2.34 -12.21
CA GLU A 341 -19.01 -1.06 -11.89
C GLU A 341 -19.99 0.08 -11.58
N GLU A 342 -21.01 0.25 -12.42
CA GLU A 342 -21.98 1.33 -12.27
C GLU A 342 -22.87 1.14 -11.03
N PHE A 343 -23.28 -0.09 -10.76
CA PHE A 343 -24.06 -0.43 -9.57
C PHE A 343 -23.24 -0.22 -8.28
N ILE A 344 -21.95 -0.58 -8.29
CA ILE A 344 -21.05 -0.34 -7.15
C ILE A 344 -20.93 1.15 -6.87
N LYS A 345 -20.74 1.96 -7.92
CA LYS A 345 -20.69 3.42 -7.77
C LYS A 345 -21.98 3.97 -7.17
N GLU A 346 -23.14 3.48 -7.61
CA GLU A 346 -24.46 3.88 -7.08
C GLU A 346 -24.66 3.51 -5.60
N GLN A 347 -24.10 2.37 -5.14
CA GLN A 347 -24.16 1.99 -3.72
C GLN A 347 -23.20 2.81 -2.84
N LEU A 348 -22.10 3.31 -3.41
CA LEU A 348 -21.09 4.09 -2.70
C LEU A 348 -21.51 5.56 -2.51
N VAL A 349 -22.08 6.18 -3.55
CA VAL A 349 -22.69 7.53 -3.53
C VAL A 349 -23.93 7.53 -2.65
#